data_AF-A0A3N5E837-F1
#
_entry.id   AF-A0A3N5E837-F1
#
_cell.length_a   1.000
_cell.length_b   1.000
_cell.length_c   1.000
_cell.angle_alpha   90.00
_cell.angle_beta   90.00
_cell.angle_gamma   90.00
#
_symmetry.space_group_name_H-M   'P 1'
#
loop_
_entity.id
_entity.type
_entity.pdbx_description
1 polymer ?
#
loop_
_entity_poly.entity_id
_entity_poly.type
_entity_poly.pdbx_seq_one_letter_code
_entity_poly.pdbx_strand_id
1 'polypeptide(L)'
;MKKYFAIVAFALLSVNFGSCSNGNAKGDEKKSTEISSAIGQSIQILYFHGDRRCPTCIKVGEVSQNLISAKYAENSVVVFKDVNIDKDENKTIAEKYQITGSSLLIDVNGVVTNITVDAFKYARTEPAKLETIITDIIEKGLKK
;
A
#
# COMPACT_ATOMS: atom_id res chain seq x y z
N MET A 1 12.92 36.62 37.02
CA MET A 1 11.79 37.58 36.89
C MET A 1 10.53 36.73 36.83
N LYS A 2 9.84 36.39 37.94
CA LYS A 2 8.85 37.22 38.69
C LYS A 2 7.95 37.94 37.67
N LYS A 3 6.65 37.67 37.49
CA LYS A 3 5.55 37.34 38.42
C LYS A 3 4.37 36.76 37.58
N TYR A 4 3.67 35.69 37.98
CA TYR A 4 2.34 35.71 38.66
C TYR A 4 1.29 36.48 37.85
N PHE A 5 0.05 36.07 37.58
CA PHE A 5 -0.93 35.31 38.38
C PHE A 5 -2.23 35.33 37.53
N ALA A 6 -2.98 34.23 37.46
CA ALA A 6 -4.45 34.27 37.38
C ALA A 6 -5.01 32.85 37.53
N ILE A 7 -5.12 32.42 38.78
CA ILE A 7 -5.99 31.34 39.25
C ILE A 7 -7.31 32.02 39.65
N VAL A 8 -8.44 31.58 39.10
CA VAL A 8 -9.80 31.59 39.70
C VAL A 8 -10.55 30.46 38.96
N ALA A 9 -10.69 29.23 39.48
CA ALA A 9 -11.66 28.74 40.48
C ALA A 9 -13.10 29.16 40.11
N PHE A 10 -14.16 28.34 40.02
CA PHE A 10 -14.62 27.25 40.86
C PHE A 10 -16.00 26.81 40.32
N ALA A 11 -16.55 25.74 40.92
CA ALA A 11 -17.91 25.18 40.80
C ALA A 11 -18.06 24.05 39.75
N LEU A 12 -17.98 22.76 40.11
CA LEU A 12 -18.79 21.91 41.02
C LEU A 12 -20.27 21.74 40.63
N LEU A 13 -20.71 20.48 40.80
CA LEU A 13 -22.03 19.84 40.64
C LEU A 13 -22.35 19.40 39.20
N SER A 14 -22.67 18.13 38.92
CA SER A 14 -23.39 17.15 39.74
C SER A 14 -23.06 15.69 39.38
N VAL A 15 -23.02 14.86 40.42
CA VAL A 15 -23.07 13.40 40.41
C VAL A 15 -24.44 12.93 39.91
N ASN A 16 -24.48 11.89 39.07
CA ASN A 16 -25.64 10.99 39.00
C ASN A 16 -25.15 9.53 39.00
N PHE A 17 -25.66 8.79 39.99
CA PHE A 17 -25.52 7.36 40.17
C PHE A 17 -26.55 6.61 39.31
N GLY A 18 -26.10 5.58 38.60
CA GLY A 18 -26.75 4.28 38.41
C GLY A 18 -28.12 4.17 37.71
N SER A 19 -28.15 3.43 36.60
CA SER A 19 -29.19 2.40 36.42
C SER A 19 -28.73 1.32 35.44
N CYS A 20 -28.70 0.07 35.90
CA CYS A 20 -28.71 -1.11 35.04
C CYS A 20 -30.16 -1.38 34.63
N SER A 21 -30.46 -1.39 33.34
CA SER A 21 -31.61 -2.13 32.81
C SER A 21 -31.23 -2.88 31.54
N ASN A 22 -31.35 -4.19 31.63
CA ASN A 22 -31.26 -5.17 30.55
C ASN A 22 -32.37 -4.92 29.51
N GLY A 23 -31.99 -4.72 28.25
CA GLY A 23 -32.90 -4.57 27.12
C GLY A 23 -32.20 -4.97 25.81
N ASN A 24 -32.58 -6.13 25.29
CA ASN A 24 -32.01 -6.79 24.12
C ASN A 24 -32.53 -6.15 22.82
N ALA A 25 -31.78 -6.42 21.73
CA ALA A 25 -32.19 -6.43 20.32
C ALA A 25 -31.92 -5.20 19.42
N LYS A 26 -31.06 -5.49 18.42
CA LYS A 26 -31.02 -5.02 17.01
C LYS A 26 -30.69 -3.54 16.81
N GLY A 27 -29.70 -3.16 16.01
CA GLY A 27 -28.90 -3.87 15.02
C GLY A 27 -28.39 -2.79 14.06
N ASP A 28 -27.10 -2.79 13.78
CA ASP A 28 -26.56 -2.46 12.45
C ASP A 28 -25.09 -2.86 12.48
N GLU A 29 -24.94 -4.15 12.25
CA GLU A 29 -23.92 -4.79 11.44
C GLU A 29 -23.01 -3.78 10.71
N LYS A 30 -21.94 -3.35 11.39
CA LYS A 30 -20.75 -2.86 10.72
C LYS A 30 -20.17 -4.07 10.00
N LYS A 31 -20.68 -4.30 8.80
CA LYS A 31 -20.16 -5.19 7.77
C LYS A 31 -18.74 -4.74 7.46
N SER A 32 -17.83 -5.11 8.35
CA SER A 32 -16.46 -5.39 7.99
C SER A 32 -16.60 -6.50 6.96
N THR A 33 -16.67 -6.08 5.70
CA THR A 33 -16.34 -6.98 4.60
C THR A 33 -14.88 -7.29 4.86
N GLU A 34 -14.64 -8.29 5.69
CA GLU A 34 -13.57 -9.22 5.45
C GLU A 34 -13.72 -9.55 3.97
N ILE A 35 -12.85 -8.94 3.17
CA ILE A 35 -12.49 -9.54 1.91
C ILE A 35 -11.90 -10.86 2.36
N SER A 36 -12.75 -11.87 2.38
CA SER A 36 -12.37 -13.26 2.21
C SER A 36 -11.54 -13.26 0.94
N SER A 37 -10.24 -13.01 1.11
CA SER A 37 -9.26 -13.35 0.11
C SER A 37 -9.38 -14.85 0.08
N ALA A 38 -10.04 -15.37 -0.96
CA ALA A 38 -9.79 -16.73 -1.40
C ALA A 38 -8.28 -16.94 -1.24
N ILE A 39 -7.91 -17.98 -0.48
CA ILE A 39 -6.52 -18.35 -0.23
C ILE A 39 -5.98 -18.84 -1.57
N GLY A 40 -5.65 -17.87 -2.42
CA GLY A 40 -5.11 -18.02 -3.76
C GLY A 40 -3.77 -17.29 -3.78
N GLN A 41 -2.81 -17.87 -4.48
CA GLN A 41 -1.53 -17.24 -4.73
C GLN A 41 -1.78 -15.88 -5.40
N SER A 42 -1.17 -14.81 -4.90
CA SER A 42 -1.27 -13.48 -5.48
C SER A 42 0.11 -12.82 -5.48
N ILE A 43 0.54 -12.39 -6.66
CA ILE A 43 1.81 -11.72 -6.90
C ILE A 43 1.49 -10.36 -7.51
N GLN A 44 1.78 -9.30 -6.76
CA GLN A 44 1.50 -7.93 -7.17
C GLN A 44 2.81 -7.19 -7.44
N ILE A 45 2.96 -6.66 -8.64
CA ILE A 45 4.05 -5.77 -9.02
C ILE A 45 3.49 -4.36 -8.92
N LEU A 46 3.91 -3.62 -7.90
CA LEU A 46 3.38 -2.32 -7.53
C LEU A 46 4.38 -1.24 -7.92
N TYR A 47 4.06 -0.46 -8.96
CA TYR A 47 4.83 0.71 -9.33
C TYR A 47 4.15 1.95 -8.77
N PHE A 48 4.77 2.58 -7.78
CA PHE A 48 4.32 3.83 -7.18
C PHE A 48 5.02 5.01 -7.86
N HIS A 49 4.28 6.09 -8.11
CA HIS A 49 4.82 7.34 -8.62
C HIS A 49 3.92 8.54 -8.26
N GLY A 50 4.42 9.77 -8.39
CA GLY A 50 3.59 10.98 -8.33
C GLY A 50 3.18 11.48 -9.72
N ASP A 51 2.38 12.55 -9.79
CA ASP A 51 1.93 13.18 -11.05
C ASP A 51 3.12 13.66 -11.89
N ARG A 52 4.16 14.18 -11.23
CA ARG A 52 5.39 14.63 -11.90
C ARG A 52 6.41 13.49 -11.96
N ARG A 53 6.61 12.95 -13.17
CA ARG A 53 7.55 11.85 -13.41
C ARG A 53 8.79 12.32 -14.16
N CYS A 54 9.97 12.00 -13.63
CA CYS A 54 11.22 12.18 -14.38
C CYS A 54 11.38 11.07 -15.44
N PRO A 55 12.26 11.22 -16.44
CA PRO A 55 12.44 10.21 -17.50
C PRO A 55 12.77 8.81 -16.98
N THR A 56 13.52 8.70 -15.89
CA THR A 56 13.82 7.41 -15.26
C THR A 56 12.58 6.78 -14.63
N CYS A 57 11.70 7.57 -13.98
CA CYS A 57 10.43 7.07 -13.45
C CYS A 57 9.59 6.44 -14.57
N ILE A 58 9.40 7.18 -15.67
CA ILE A 58 8.66 6.69 -16.85
C ILE A 58 9.25 5.36 -17.31
N LYS A 59 10.58 5.27 -17.41
CA LYS A 59 11.23 4.05 -17.88
C LYS A 59 11.07 2.85 -16.95
N VAL A 60 11.10 3.06 -15.63
CA VAL A 60 10.84 2.00 -14.63
C VAL A 60 9.42 1.45 -14.83
N GLY A 61 8.44 2.33 -14.98
CA GLY A 61 7.04 1.94 -15.22
C GLY A 61 6.88 1.15 -16.53
N GLU A 62 7.41 1.67 -17.63
CA GLU A 62 7.34 1.02 -18.95
C GLU A 62 7.96 -0.38 -18.97
N VAL A 63 9.21 -0.52 -18.47
CA VAL A 63 9.90 -1.82 -18.48
C VAL A 63 9.11 -2.85 -17.67
N SER A 64 8.63 -2.45 -16.49
CA SER A 64 7.86 -3.33 -15.62
C SER A 64 6.51 -3.71 -16.25
N GLN A 65 5.74 -2.73 -16.72
CA GLN A 65 4.43 -2.97 -17.34
C GLN A 65 4.55 -3.84 -18.60
N ASN A 66 5.51 -3.55 -19.47
CA ASN A 66 5.73 -4.30 -20.70
C ASN A 66 6.12 -5.75 -20.41
N LEU A 67 7.01 -5.98 -19.43
CA LEU A 67 7.39 -7.32 -19.02
C LEU A 67 6.17 -8.14 -18.56
N ILE A 68 5.36 -7.57 -17.66
CA ILE A 68 4.20 -8.28 -17.11
C ILE A 68 3.16 -8.54 -18.20
N SER A 69 2.91 -7.55 -19.06
CA SER A 69 1.98 -7.70 -20.20
C SER A 69 2.47 -8.74 -21.21
N ALA A 70 3.79 -8.84 -21.44
CA ALA A 70 4.34 -9.78 -22.42
C ALA A 70 4.41 -11.22 -21.89
N LYS A 71 4.77 -11.41 -20.61
CA LYS A 71 5.06 -12.75 -20.06
C LYS A 71 3.96 -13.33 -19.18
N TYR A 72 3.11 -12.48 -18.61
CA TYR A 72 2.17 -12.87 -17.56
C TYR A 72 0.74 -12.38 -17.81
N ALA A 73 0.39 -11.89 -19.01
CA ALA A 73 -0.96 -11.42 -19.32
C ALA A 73 -2.06 -12.47 -19.11
N GLU A 74 -1.76 -13.75 -19.36
CA GLU A 74 -2.71 -14.86 -19.15
C GLU A 74 -2.63 -15.45 -17.74
N ASN A 75 -1.70 -14.97 -16.91
CA ASN A 75 -1.51 -15.46 -15.56
C ASN A 75 -2.39 -14.67 -14.58
N SER A 76 -3.49 -15.27 -14.12
CA SER A 76 -4.46 -14.64 -13.23
C SER A 76 -3.94 -14.32 -11.82
N VAL A 77 -2.80 -14.89 -11.41
CA VAL A 77 -2.19 -14.63 -10.09
C VAL A 77 -1.14 -13.52 -10.12
N VAL A 78 -0.64 -13.12 -11.30
CA VAL A 78 0.36 -12.05 -11.45
C VAL A 78 -0.31 -10.77 -11.94
N VAL A 79 -0.25 -9.70 -11.16
CA VAL A 79 -0.91 -8.43 -11.48
C VAL A 79 0.08 -7.28 -11.38
N PHE A 80 0.15 -6.46 -12.44
CA PHE A 80 0.84 -5.17 -12.39
C PHE A 80 -0.13 -4.06 -11.96
N LYS A 81 0.29 -3.20 -11.04
CA LYS A 81 -0.46 -2.01 -10.61
C LYS A 81 0.41 -0.77 -10.75
N ASP A 82 -0.06 0.15 -11.56
CA ASP A 82 0.46 1.52 -11.63
C ASP A 82 -0.31 2.39 -10.62
N VAL A 83 0.40 2.92 -9.62
CA VAL A 83 -0.18 3.60 -8.45
C VAL A 83 0.33 5.03 -8.38
N ASN A 84 -0.52 5.97 -8.75
CA ASN A 84 -0.24 7.39 -8.60
C ASN A 84 -0.59 7.86 -7.18
N ILE A 85 0.42 8.11 -6.35
CA ILE A 85 0.29 8.45 -4.92
C ILE A 85 -0.27 9.85 -4.68
N ASP A 86 -0.32 10.71 -5.70
CA ASP A 86 -0.93 12.05 -5.60
C ASP A 86 -2.47 11.98 -5.76
N LYS A 87 -3.04 10.82 -6.09
CA LYS A 87 -4.50 10.61 -6.16
C LYS A 87 -5.04 10.14 -4.82
N ASP A 88 -6.14 10.75 -4.38
CA ASP A 88 -6.77 10.46 -3.07
C ASP A 88 -7.14 8.98 -2.90
N GLU A 89 -7.64 8.34 -3.98
CA GLU A 89 -7.98 6.91 -4.01
C GLU A 89 -6.78 5.99 -3.71
N ASN A 90 -5.56 6.45 -3.97
CA ASN A 90 -4.34 5.69 -3.79
C ASN A 90 -3.62 5.97 -2.46
N LYS A 91 -4.11 6.91 -1.64
CA LYS A 91 -3.48 7.24 -0.33
C LYS A 91 -3.42 6.04 0.59
N THR A 92 -4.52 5.28 0.69
CA THR A 92 -4.59 4.09 1.55
C THR A 92 -3.56 3.02 1.16
N ILE A 93 -3.37 2.77 -0.14
CA ILE A 93 -2.38 1.79 -0.59
C ILE A 93 -0.94 2.32 -0.43
N ALA A 94 -0.69 3.61 -0.69
CA ALA A 94 0.60 4.23 -0.45
C ALA A 94 0.99 4.15 1.04
N GLU A 95 0.06 4.44 1.95
CA GLU A 95 0.26 4.32 3.41
C GLU A 95 0.50 2.87 3.83
N LYS A 96 -0.27 1.91 3.30
CA LYS A 96 -0.09 0.48 3.57
C LYS A 96 1.35 0.01 3.31
N TYR A 97 1.94 0.45 2.20
CA TYR A 97 3.31 0.09 1.82
C TYR A 97 4.35 1.12 2.29
N GLN A 98 3.94 2.13 3.08
CA GLN A 98 4.79 3.22 3.59
C GLN A 98 5.58 3.95 2.50
N ILE A 99 4.93 4.20 1.35
CA ILE A 99 5.53 4.82 0.18
C ILE A 99 5.24 6.31 0.16
N THR A 100 6.31 7.11 0.05
CA THR A 100 6.24 8.58 -0.05
C THR A 100 6.77 9.12 -1.39
N GLY A 101 7.13 8.25 -2.32
CA GLY A 101 7.74 8.65 -3.60
C GLY A 101 7.76 7.51 -4.62
N SER A 102 8.45 7.73 -5.73
CA SER A 102 8.51 6.71 -6.77
C SER A 102 9.21 5.44 -6.29
N SER A 103 8.58 4.28 -6.46
CA SER A 103 9.08 3.00 -5.94
C SER A 103 8.56 1.83 -6.75
N LEU A 104 9.34 0.75 -6.80
CA LEU A 104 8.91 -0.51 -7.42
C LEU A 104 9.01 -1.62 -6.37
N LEU A 105 7.85 -2.17 -5.99
CA LEU A 105 7.73 -3.26 -5.03
C LEU A 105 7.14 -4.49 -5.71
N ILE A 106 7.53 -5.66 -5.22
CA ILE A 106 6.90 -6.94 -5.58
C ILE A 106 6.40 -7.58 -4.31
N ASP A 107 5.08 -7.72 -4.20
CA ASP A 107 4.39 -8.35 -3.08
C ASP A 107 3.96 -9.77 -3.48
N VAL A 108 4.59 -10.78 -2.87
CA VAL A 108 4.27 -12.19 -3.07
C VAL A 108 3.56 -12.68 -1.82
N ASN A 109 2.23 -12.81 -1.87
CA ASN A 109 1.40 -13.29 -0.75
C ASN A 109 1.65 -12.56 0.58
N GLY A 110 1.86 -11.23 0.55
CA GLY A 110 2.15 -10.40 1.71
C GLY A 110 3.64 -10.24 2.02
N VAL A 111 4.53 -10.99 1.36
CA VAL A 111 5.97 -10.82 1.48
C VAL A 111 6.45 -9.80 0.44
N VAL A 112 6.74 -8.59 0.92
CA VAL A 112 7.12 -7.46 0.08
C VAL A 112 8.63 -7.42 -0.14
N THR A 113 9.04 -7.41 -1.41
CA THR A 113 10.42 -7.15 -1.83
C THR A 113 10.48 -5.76 -2.47
N ASN A 114 11.28 -4.86 -1.89
CA ASN A 114 11.52 -3.53 -2.46
C ASN A 114 12.73 -3.59 -3.40
N ILE A 115 12.50 -3.42 -4.71
CA ILE A 115 13.55 -3.42 -5.74
C ILE A 115 13.79 -2.02 -6.31
N THR A 116 13.38 -0.97 -5.60
CA THR A 116 13.44 0.42 -6.10
C THR A 116 14.86 0.82 -6.50
N VAL A 117 15.88 0.47 -5.69
CA VAL A 117 17.28 0.81 -6.00
C VAL A 117 17.70 0.18 -7.32
N ASP A 118 17.44 -1.12 -7.51
CA ASP A 118 17.79 -1.83 -8.74
C ASP A 118 16.98 -1.33 -9.94
N ALA A 119 15.69 -1.06 -9.74
CA ALA A 119 14.82 -0.53 -10.78
C ALA A 119 15.35 0.79 -11.35
N PHE A 120 15.66 1.75 -10.48
CA PHE A 120 16.17 3.05 -10.91
C PHE A 120 17.60 2.99 -11.44
N LYS A 121 18.40 2.03 -10.97
CA LYS A 121 19.76 1.79 -11.47
C LYS A 121 19.74 1.22 -12.89
N TYR A 122 18.85 0.28 -13.19
CA TYR A 122 18.91 -0.52 -14.42
C TYR A 122 17.90 -0.14 -15.49
N ALA A 123 16.77 0.50 -15.17
CA ALA A 123 15.70 0.75 -16.14
C ALA A 123 16.15 1.46 -17.43
N ARG A 124 17.15 2.36 -17.35
CA ARG A 124 17.65 3.12 -18.52
C ARG A 124 18.90 2.52 -19.16
N THR A 125 19.74 1.85 -18.39
CA THR A 125 21.07 1.41 -18.81
C THR A 125 21.12 -0.08 -19.14
N GLU A 126 20.43 -0.91 -18.36
CA GLU A 126 20.42 -2.37 -18.48
C GLU A 126 18.98 -2.91 -18.26
N PRO A 127 17.97 -2.53 -19.07
CA PRO A 127 16.57 -2.89 -18.83
C PRO A 127 16.34 -4.40 -18.77
N ALA A 128 17.07 -5.19 -19.57
CA ALA A 128 17.03 -6.65 -19.51
C ALA A 128 17.41 -7.21 -18.12
N LYS A 129 18.30 -6.53 -17.38
CA LYS A 129 18.67 -6.93 -16.02
C LYS A 129 17.55 -6.65 -15.03
N LEU A 130 16.85 -5.53 -15.18
CA LEU A 130 15.65 -5.24 -14.40
C LEU A 130 14.56 -6.30 -14.67
N GLU A 131 14.35 -6.65 -15.94
CA GLU A 131 13.38 -7.69 -16.32
C GLU A 131 13.69 -9.05 -15.71
N THR A 132 14.96 -9.44 -15.67
CA THR A 132 15.42 -10.66 -14.99
C THR A 132 15.14 -10.61 -13.50
N ILE A 133 15.48 -9.50 -12.82
CA ILE A 133 15.21 -9.35 -11.37
C ILE A 133 13.71 -9.51 -11.07
N ILE A 134 12.85 -8.87 -11.85
CA ILE A 134 11.39 -8.97 -11.67
C ILE A 134 10.92 -10.40 -11.93
N THR A 135 11.37 -11.01 -13.04
CA THR A 135 11.03 -12.40 -13.41
C THR A 135 11.43 -13.37 -12.31
N ASP A 136 12.66 -13.30 -11.80
CA ASP A 136 13.18 -14.24 -10.80
C ASP A 136 12.35 -14.21 -9.51
N ILE A 137 11.91 -13.02 -9.08
CA ILE A 137 11.05 -12.86 -7.90
C ILE A 137 9.68 -13.47 -8.15
N ILE A 138 9.07 -13.23 -9.32
CA ILE A 138 7.77 -13.79 -9.70
C ILE A 138 7.84 -15.32 -9.77
N GLU A 139 8.80 -15.87 -10.51
CA GLU A 139 8.96 -17.31 -10.69
C GLU A 139 9.25 -18.04 -9.37
N LYS A 140 10.03 -17.42 -8.47
CA LYS A 140 10.23 -17.94 -7.12
C LYS A 140 8.95 -17.91 -6.30
N GLY A 141 8.09 -16.91 -6.53
CA GLY A 141 6.77 -16.80 -5.91
C GLY A 141 5.80 -17.88 -6.41
N LEU A 142 5.78 -18.15 -7.72
CA LEU A 142 4.91 -19.14 -8.37
C LEU A 142 5.23 -20.58 -7.99
N LYS A 143 6.50 -20.89 -7.72
CA LYS A 143 6.97 -22.25 -7.39
C LYS A 143 6.70 -22.67 -5.93
N LYS A 144 6.16 -21.78 -5.09
CA LYS A 144 5.81 -22.06 -3.69
C LYS A 144 4.37 -22.52 -3.58
#